data_AF-A0A843I2I7-F1
#
_entry.id   AF-A0A843I2I7-F1
#
_cell.length_a   1.000
_cell.length_b   1.000
_cell.length_c   1.000
_cell.angle_alpha   90.00
_cell.angle_beta   90.00
_cell.angle_gamma   90.00
#
_symmetry.space_group_name_H-M   'P 1'
#
loop_
_entity.id
_entity.type
_entity.pdbx_description
1 polymer ?
#
loop_
_entity_poly.entity_id
_entity_poly.type
_entity_poly.pdbx_seq_one_letter_code
_entity_poly.pdbx_strand_id
1 'polypeptide(L)'
;MESLISQEIRHLSEMLKLRGSVADDYLAAFLDGVVRETYLRLKLLELLRTADIEAPREPAELGDILRTLDEMCAHYEQHIEQVKRLRQSAKTPLELELISSVERSLERTHLSLRMLMNALSAKRS
;
A
#
# COMPACT_ATOMS: atom_id res chain seq x y z
N MET A 1 6.62 -8.73 -15.15
CA MET A 1 5.57 -7.81 -14.67
C MET A 1 4.37 -7.79 -15.61
N GLU A 2 4.57 -7.67 -16.93
CA GLU A 2 3.47 -7.70 -17.90
C GLU A 2 2.68 -9.02 -17.91
N SER A 3 3.36 -10.17 -17.77
CA SER A 3 2.70 -11.48 -17.64
C SER A 3 1.80 -11.58 -16.41
N LEU A 4 2.27 -11.07 -15.26
CA LEU A 4 1.50 -11.01 -14.01
C LEU A 4 0.28 -10.10 -14.13
N ILE A 5 0.45 -8.90 -14.71
CA ILE A 5 -0.66 -7.98 -14.99
C ILE A 5 -1.70 -8.66 -15.88
N SER A 6 -1.27 -9.32 -16.96
CA SER A 6 -2.18 -10.03 -17.86
C SER A 6 -2.95 -11.15 -17.17
N GLN A 7 -2.33 -11.86 -16.21
CA GLN A 7 -2.99 -12.89 -15.41
C GLN A 7 -4.02 -12.29 -14.45
N GLU A 8 -3.68 -11.21 -13.74
CA GLU A 8 -4.63 -10.53 -12.85
C GLU A 8 -5.84 -9.95 -13.61
N ILE A 9 -5.64 -9.39 -14.81
CA ILE A 9 -6.75 -8.94 -15.67
C ILE A 9 -7.68 -10.11 -16.02
N ARG A 10 -7.10 -11.26 -16.38
CA ARG A 10 -7.89 -12.46 -16.69
C ARG A 10 -8.70 -12.91 -15.48
N HIS A 11 -8.07 -13.00 -14.31
CA HIS A 11 -8.76 -13.37 -13.08
C HIS A 11 -9.89 -12.41 -12.74
N LEU A 12 -9.65 -11.09 -12.84
CA LEU A 12 -10.67 -10.08 -12.61
C LEU A 12 -11.86 -10.26 -13.55
N SER A 13 -11.60 -10.50 -14.84
CA SER A 13 -12.66 -10.75 -15.82
C SER A 13 -13.49 -11.98 -15.48
N GLU A 14 -12.86 -13.09 -15.07
CA GLU A 14 -13.58 -14.31 -14.69
C GLU A 14 -14.40 -14.12 -13.41
N MET A 15 -13.85 -13.40 -12.41
CA MET A 15 -14.58 -13.09 -11.17
C MET A 15 -15.80 -12.20 -11.42
N LEU A 16 -15.71 -11.23 -12.34
CA LEU A 16 -16.86 -10.39 -12.71
C LEU A 16 -17.97 -11.18 -13.44
N LYS A 17 -17.60 -12.13 -14.31
CA LYS A 17 -18.57 -13.03 -14.96
C LYS A 17 -19.28 -13.92 -13.95
N LEU A 18 -18.51 -14.53 -13.02
CA LEU A 18 -19.03 -15.32 -11.92
C LEU A 18 -19.98 -14.48 -11.06
N ARG A 19 -19.57 -13.26 -10.71
CA ARG A 19 -20.39 -12.35 -9.91
C ARG A 19 -21.73 -12.02 -10.57
N GLY A 20 -21.76 -11.79 -11.89
CA GLY A 20 -22.99 -11.54 -12.64
C GLY A 20 -23.90 -12.77 -12.79
N SER A 21 -23.38 -13.97 -12.53
CA SER A 21 -24.11 -15.23 -12.66
C SER A 21 -24.66 -15.78 -11.33
N VAL A 22 -24.29 -15.16 -10.20
CA VAL A 22 -24.69 -15.59 -8.86
C VAL A 22 -25.85 -14.75 -8.35
N ALA A 23 -26.96 -15.41 -8.01
CA ALA A 23 -28.15 -14.81 -7.43
C ALA A 23 -28.17 -14.82 -5.89
N ASP A 24 -27.29 -15.60 -5.26
CA ASP A 24 -27.16 -15.66 -3.81
C ASP A 24 -26.39 -14.45 -3.27
N ASP A 25 -27.02 -13.69 -2.37
CA ASP A 25 -26.49 -12.41 -1.86
C ASP A 25 -25.20 -12.58 -1.06
N TYR A 26 -25.04 -13.71 -0.36
CA TYR A 26 -23.84 -13.98 0.42
C TYR A 26 -22.64 -14.28 -0.49
N LEU A 27 -22.82 -15.17 -1.48
CA LEU A 27 -21.81 -15.49 -2.48
C LEU A 27 -21.47 -14.29 -3.35
N ALA A 28 -22.46 -13.46 -3.68
CA ALA A 28 -22.29 -12.18 -4.34
C ALA A 28 -21.35 -11.25 -3.55
N ALA A 29 -21.62 -11.04 -2.26
CA ALA A 29 -20.80 -10.19 -1.40
C ALA A 29 -19.36 -10.73 -1.25
N PHE A 30 -19.20 -12.06 -1.20
CA PHE A 30 -17.88 -12.70 -1.19
C PHE A 30 -17.11 -12.43 -2.49
N LEU A 31 -17.75 -12.64 -3.65
CA LEU A 31 -17.16 -12.36 -4.96
C LEU A 31 -16.80 -10.88 -5.14
N ASP A 32 -17.64 -9.96 -4.64
CA ASP A 32 -17.35 -8.51 -4.63
C ASP A 32 -16.09 -8.19 -3.80
N GLY A 33 -15.80 -8.97 -2.76
CA GLY A 33 -14.53 -8.91 -2.02
C GLY A 33 -13.33 -9.31 -2.88
N VAL A 34 -13.40 -10.48 -3.52
CA VAL A 34 -12.32 -11.02 -4.36
C VAL A 34 -12.03 -10.12 -5.58
N VAL A 35 -13.07 -9.56 -6.19
CA VAL A 35 -12.96 -8.59 -7.30
C VAL A 35 -12.17 -7.35 -6.86
N ARG A 36 -12.51 -6.79 -5.69
CA ARG A 36 -11.81 -5.61 -5.14
C ARG A 36 -10.34 -5.90 -4.87
N GLU A 37 -10.01 -7.06 -4.29
CA GLU A 37 -8.63 -7.42 -4.02
C GLU A 37 -7.80 -7.57 -5.31
N THR A 38 -8.36 -8.27 -6.30
CA THR A 38 -7.71 -8.47 -7.61
C THR A 38 -7.46 -7.13 -8.31
N TYR A 39 -8.43 -6.21 -8.25
CA TYR A 39 -8.28 -4.87 -8.79
C TYR A 39 -7.18 -4.06 -8.08
N LEU A 40 -7.09 -4.13 -6.75
CA LEU A 40 -6.05 -3.45 -5.99
C LEU A 40 -4.64 -3.97 -6.35
N ARG A 41 -4.47 -5.29 -6.50
CA ARG A 41 -3.20 -5.87 -6.95
C ARG A 41 -2.81 -5.40 -8.35
N LEU A 42 -3.77 -5.32 -9.27
CA LEU A 42 -3.55 -4.77 -10.61
C LEU A 42 -3.02 -3.33 -10.54
N LYS A 43 -3.66 -2.47 -9.74
CA LYS A 43 -3.24 -1.07 -9.57
C LYS A 43 -1.84 -0.94 -8.98
N LEU A 44 -1.48 -1.79 -8.02
CA LEU A 44 -0.12 -1.84 -7.48
C LEU A 44 0.90 -2.22 -8.56
N LEU A 45 0.62 -3.25 -9.36
CA LEU A 45 1.50 -3.67 -10.45
C LEU A 45 1.65 -2.59 -11.53
N GLU A 46 0.58 -1.86 -11.85
CA GLU A 46 0.61 -0.72 -12.75
C GLU A 46 1.49 0.42 -12.20
N LEU A 47 1.30 0.81 -10.93
CA LEU A 47 2.10 1.86 -10.28
C LEU A 47 3.59 1.52 -10.21
N LEU A 48 3.92 0.24 -9.99
CA LEU A 48 5.31 -0.23 -10.00
C LEU A 48 5.96 -0.16 -11.39
N ARG A 49 5.18 -0.09 -12.48
CA ARG A 49 5.71 0.18 -13.82
C ARG A 49 6.06 1.65 -14.04
N THR A 50 5.39 2.57 -13.32
CA THR A 50 5.45 4.01 -13.58
C THR A 50 6.62 4.73 -12.89
N ALA A 51 7.58 4.00 -12.33
CA ALA A 51 8.65 4.60 -11.54
C ALA A 51 9.77 5.22 -12.41
N ASP A 52 9.42 6.18 -13.26
CA ASP A 52 10.33 7.29 -13.57
C ASP A 52 10.21 8.30 -12.42
N ILE A 53 10.72 7.93 -11.25
CA ILE A 53 10.95 8.90 -10.18
C ILE A 53 12.23 9.62 -10.58
N GLU A 54 12.10 10.87 -11.04
CA GLU A 54 13.25 11.71 -11.36
C GLU A 54 14.17 11.78 -10.12
N ALA A 55 15.37 11.21 -10.24
CA ALA A 55 16.39 11.37 -9.22
C ALA A 55 16.80 12.85 -9.18
N PRO A 56 16.95 13.46 -7.99
CA PRO A 56 17.54 14.78 -7.88
C PRO A 56 18.89 14.80 -8.59
N ARG A 57 19.10 15.80 -9.46
CA ARG A 57 20.35 15.93 -10.24
C ARG A 57 21.54 16.36 -9.39
N GLU A 58 21.29 16.87 -8.18
CA GLU A 58 22.30 17.37 -7.26
C GLU A 58 22.25 16.63 -5.91
N PRO A 59 23.39 16.39 -5.26
CA PRO A 59 23.42 15.79 -3.93
C PRO A 59 22.77 16.73 -2.91
N ALA A 60 21.78 16.22 -2.16
CA ALA A 60 21.17 16.97 -1.07
C ALA A 60 22.13 17.07 0.13
N GLU A 61 22.10 18.22 0.83
CA GLU A 61 22.84 18.37 2.08
C GLU A 61 22.27 17.46 3.17
N LEU A 62 23.13 16.95 4.05
CA LEU A 62 22.72 16.03 5.12
C LEU A 62 21.62 16.62 6.02
N GLY A 63 21.67 17.93 6.28
CA GLY A 63 20.64 18.62 7.07
C GLY A 63 19.26 18.57 6.41
N ASP A 64 19.22 18.78 5.08
CA ASP A 64 17.99 18.69 4.31
C ASP A 64 17.45 17.26 4.25
N ILE A 65 18.34 16.27 4.07
CA ILE A 65 17.97 14.86 4.10
C ILE A 65 17.32 14.50 5.44
N LEU A 66 17.93 14.90 6.56
CA LEU A 66 17.40 14.62 7.90
C LEU A 66 16.04 15.30 8.12
N ARG A 67 15.87 16.54 7.67
CA ARG A 67 14.59 17.26 7.74
C ARG A 67 13.51 16.54 6.92
N THR A 68 13.80 16.15 5.69
CA THR A 68 12.85 15.39 4.85
C THR A 68 12.49 14.06 5.49
N LEU A 69 13.45 13.33 6.06
CA LEU A 69 13.17 12.07 6.76
C LEU A 69 12.28 12.27 7.99
N ASP A 70 12.46 13.36 8.73
CA ASP A 70 11.63 13.72 9.89
C ASP A 70 10.20 14.06 9.46
N GLU A 71 10.04 14.89 8.43
CA GLU A 71 8.74 15.20 7.82
C GLU A 71 8.02 13.93 7.32
N MET A 72 8.75 13.04 6.65
CA MET A 72 8.21 11.75 6.21
C MET A 72 7.76 10.90 7.41
N CYS A 73 8.53 10.84 8.50
CA CYS A 73 8.14 10.11 9.71
C CYS A 73 6.83 10.66 10.29
N ALA A 74 6.69 11.99 10.42
CA ALA A 74 5.46 12.62 10.88
C ALA A 74 4.25 12.26 10.00
N HIS A 75 4.43 12.21 8.67
CA HIS A 75 3.38 11.76 7.77
C HIS A 75 3.03 10.27 7.96
N TYR A 76 4.02 9.40 8.15
CA TYR A 76 3.75 7.99 8.44
C TYR A 76 2.99 7.80 9.75
N GLU A 77 3.30 8.57 10.80
CA GLU A 77 2.55 8.55 12.06
C GLU A 77 1.09 8.95 11.86
N GLN A 78 0.84 10.02 11.09
CA GLN A 78 -0.52 10.44 10.72
C GLN A 78 -1.26 9.36 9.93
N HIS A 79 -0.60 8.72 8.97
CA HIS A 79 -1.19 7.64 8.17
C HIS A 79 -1.52 6.42 9.03
N ILE A 80 -0.65 6.02 9.96
CA ILE A 80 -0.90 4.92 10.89
C ILE A 80 -2.17 5.19 11.71
N GLU A 81 -2.34 6.41 12.23
CA GLU A 81 -3.56 6.79 12.96
C GLU A 81 -4.82 6.77 12.07
N GLN A 82 -4.72 7.20 10.82
CA GLN A 82 -5.83 7.08 9.86
C GLN A 82 -6.20 5.61 9.60
N VAL A 83 -5.21 4.74 9.40
CA VAL A 83 -5.43 3.31 9.17
C VAL A 83 -6.02 2.62 10.39
N LYS A 84 -5.61 2.98 11.62
CA LYS A 84 -6.25 2.51 12.85
C LYS A 84 -7.74 2.88 12.91
N ARG A 85 -8.11 4.09 12.51
CA ARG A 85 -9.52 4.51 12.40
C ARG A 85 -10.27 3.70 11.34
N LEU A 86 -9.65 3.46 10.18
CA LEU A 86 -10.23 2.60 9.14
C LEU A 86 -10.47 1.18 9.66
N ARG A 87 -9.53 0.64 10.44
CA ARG A 87 -9.63 -0.71 11.05
C ARG A 87 -10.85 -0.84 11.94
N GLN A 88 -11.17 0.20 12.71
CA GLN A 88 -12.36 0.25 13.57
C GLN A 88 -13.66 0.30 12.76
N SER A 89 -13.60 0.77 11.51
CA SER A 89 -14.76 0.86 10.60
C SER A 89 -14.93 -0.36 9.69
N ALA A 90 -14.02 -1.35 9.75
CA ALA A 90 -14.07 -2.54 8.92
C ALA A 90 -15.34 -3.34 9.19
N LYS A 91 -16.08 -3.68 8.13
CA LYS A 91 -17.35 -4.41 8.19
C LYS A 91 -17.20 -5.87 7.82
N THR A 92 -16.10 -6.22 7.16
CA THR A 92 -15.84 -7.58 6.68
C THR A 92 -14.47 -8.09 7.15
N PRO A 93 -14.29 -9.42 7.29
CA PRO A 93 -12.99 -10.01 7.58
C PRO A 93 -11.91 -9.63 6.55
N LEU A 94 -12.28 -9.54 5.27
CA LEU A 94 -11.38 -9.16 4.19
C LEU A 94 -10.90 -7.71 4.33
N GLU A 95 -11.82 -6.77 4.62
CA GLU A 95 -11.44 -5.38 4.90
C GLU A 95 -10.48 -5.29 6.09
N LEU A 96 -10.75 -6.05 7.15
CA LEU A 96 -9.89 -6.09 8.33
C LEU A 96 -8.48 -6.62 8.01
N GLU A 97 -8.38 -7.67 7.20
CA GLU A 97 -7.10 -8.25 6.79
C GLU A 97 -6.30 -7.28 5.90
N LEU A 98 -6.94 -6.66 4.92
CA LEU A 98 -6.33 -5.66 4.04
C LEU A 98 -5.82 -4.45 4.83
N ILE A 99 -6.66 -3.89 5.70
CA ILE A 99 -6.30 -2.76 6.56
C ILE A 99 -5.12 -3.14 7.48
N SER A 100 -5.15 -4.34 8.06
CA SER A 100 -4.07 -4.84 8.92
C SER A 100 -2.77 -5.10 8.16
N SER A 101 -2.83 -5.40 6.87
CA SER A 101 -1.65 -5.53 5.99
C SER A 101 -1.05 -4.14 5.71
N VAL A 102 -1.90 -3.15 5.41
CA VAL A 102 -1.47 -1.76 5.19
C VAL A 102 -0.84 -1.19 6.47
N GLU A 103 -1.47 -1.38 7.63
CA GLU A 103 -0.97 -0.93 8.94
C GLU A 103 0.46 -1.44 9.18
N ARG A 104 0.67 -2.76 9.07
CA ARG A 104 2.00 -3.38 9.24
C ARG A 104 3.03 -2.88 8.23
N SER A 105 2.61 -2.61 7.00
CA SER A 105 3.52 -2.05 5.98
C SER A 105 3.95 -0.63 6.32
N LEU A 106 3.02 0.23 6.77
CA LEU A 106 3.32 1.61 7.19
C LEU A 106 4.24 1.62 8.41
N GLU A 107 3.96 0.81 9.43
CA GLU A 107 4.79 0.69 10.64
C GLU A 107 6.22 0.26 10.31
N ARG A 108 6.39 -0.73 9.42
CA ARG A 108 7.71 -1.19 9.00
C ARG A 108 8.49 -0.11 8.25
N THR A 109 7.83 0.62 7.35
CA THR A 109 8.48 1.73 6.62
C THR A 109 8.87 2.86 7.58
N HIS A 110 7.97 3.25 8.48
CA HIS A 110 8.25 4.24 9.51
C HIS A 110 9.47 3.87 10.36
N LEU A 111 9.53 2.63 10.86
CA LEU A 111 10.68 2.14 11.62
C LEU A 111 11.98 2.21 10.82
N SER A 112 11.93 1.81 9.53
CA SER A 112 13.08 1.85 8.64
C SER A 112 13.61 3.27 8.42
N LEU A 113 12.71 4.24 8.25
CA LEU A 113 13.08 5.66 8.12
C LEU A 113 13.70 6.22 9.41
N ARG A 114 13.16 5.87 10.58
CA ARG A 114 13.75 6.26 11.87
C ARG A 114 15.14 5.67 12.06
N MET A 115 15.33 4.40 11.71
CA MET A 115 16.65 3.76 11.76
C MET A 115 17.65 4.45 10.82
N LEU A 116 17.22 4.79 9.60
CA LEU A 116 18.03 5.54 8.65
C LEU A 116 18.42 6.92 9.19
N MET A 117 17.45 7.67 9.72
CA MET A 117 17.69 8.98 10.32
C MET A 117 18.70 8.91 11.47
N ASN A 118 18.59 7.90 12.34
CA ASN A 118 19.54 7.67 13.42
C ASN A 118 20.95 7.36 12.89
N ALA A 119 21.06 6.48 11.88
CA ALA A 119 22.34 6.12 11.28
C ALA A 119 23.02 7.32 10.59
N LEU A 120 22.25 8.16 9.91
CA LEU A 120 22.74 9.39 9.28
C LEU A 120 23.15 10.44 10.32
N SER A 121 22.38 10.57 11.40
CA SER A 121 22.72 11.48 12.50
C SER A 121 24.00 11.08 13.22
N ALA A 122 24.24 9.77 13.40
CA ALA A 122 25.46 9.25 14.01
C ALA A 122 26.73 9.50 13.17
N LYS A 123 26.61 9.73 11.85
CA LYS A 123 27.74 10.14 11.00
C LYS A 123 28.09 11.63 11.11
N ARG A 124 27.25 12.42 11.77
CA ARG A 124 27.44 13.87 11.98
C ARG A 124 28.23 14.18 13.25
N SER A 125 28.26 13.24 14.18
CA SER A 125 28.99 13.27 15.47
C SER A 125 30.35 12.60 15.36
#